data_AF-A0A427YV22-F1
#
_entry.id   AF-A0A427YV22-F1
#
_cell.length_a   1.000
_cell.length_b   1.000
_cell.length_c   1.000
_cell.angle_alpha   90.00
_cell.angle_beta   90.00
_cell.angle_gamma   90.00
#
_symmetry.space_group_name_H-M   'P 1'
#
loop_
_entity.id
_entity.type
_entity.pdbx_description
1 polymer ?
#
loop_
_entity_poly.entity_id
_entity_poly.type
_entity_poly.pdbx_seq_one_letter_code
_entity_poly.pdbx_strand_id
1 'polypeptide(L)'
;MSVPNAKKTWYSDLPTPTANPADISVSELRALMDDPGLVAGRDYIVVDVRRTDLDEEPANVVHPAAVNLPAQSFHQTLPMIFSLLHRIPKVILHCSSSKGRGPRCAGWYQDYLDQQNCKTSAAYVLVGGINAWRDAYPGSIVDI
;
A
#
# COMPACT_ATOMS: atom_id res chain seq x y z
N MET A 1 -13.83 37.14 14.38
CA MET A 1 -13.85 35.67 14.49
C MET A 1 -12.71 35.14 13.61
N SER A 2 -11.67 34.59 14.21
CA SER A 2 -10.55 33.99 13.47
C SER A 2 -10.99 32.62 12.93
N VAL A 3 -10.90 32.46 11.61
CA VAL A 3 -11.14 31.17 10.93
C VAL A 3 -10.12 30.16 11.48
N PRO A 4 -10.53 28.94 11.88
CA PRO A 4 -9.58 27.94 12.35
C PRO A 4 -8.58 27.65 11.24
N ASN A 5 -7.29 27.80 11.52
CA ASN A 5 -6.23 27.42 10.60
C ASN A 5 -6.36 25.92 10.32
N ALA A 6 -6.76 25.54 9.10
CA ALA A 6 -6.86 24.13 8.73
C ALA A 6 -5.48 23.50 8.91
N LYS A 7 -5.36 22.53 9.83
CA LYS A 7 -4.08 21.85 10.09
C LYS A 7 -3.56 21.27 8.78
N LYS A 8 -2.45 21.80 8.30
CA LYS A 8 -1.76 21.35 7.10
C LYS A 8 -1.44 19.85 7.23
N THR A 9 -2.02 19.02 6.38
CA THR A 9 -1.74 17.57 6.37
C THR A 9 -0.36 17.31 5.78
N TRP A 10 0.28 16.20 6.15
CA TRP A 10 1.65 15.88 5.71
C TRP A 10 1.80 15.78 4.17
N TYR A 11 0.70 15.50 3.46
CA TYR A 11 0.66 15.38 2.00
C TYR A 11 0.15 16.62 1.29
N SER A 12 -0.13 17.71 2.01
CA SER A 12 -0.77 18.91 1.45
C SER A 12 0.03 19.61 0.34
N ASP A 13 1.37 19.49 0.34
CA ASP A 13 2.25 20.03 -0.70
C ASP A 13 2.58 19.01 -1.80
N LEU A 14 2.08 17.78 -1.69
CA LEU A 14 2.30 16.71 -2.66
C LEU A 14 1.15 16.69 -3.68
N PRO A 15 1.41 16.26 -4.93
CA PRO A 15 0.38 16.20 -5.94
C PRO A 15 -0.73 15.22 -5.53
N THR A 16 -1.96 15.52 -5.92
CA THR A 16 -3.05 14.55 -5.83
C THR A 16 -2.87 13.53 -6.95
N PRO A 17 -2.85 12.22 -6.64
CA PRO A 17 -2.73 11.21 -7.68
C PRO A 17 -3.93 11.25 -8.63
N THR A 18 -3.67 10.99 -9.92
CA THR A 18 -4.69 11.01 -10.97
C THR A 18 -5.23 9.62 -11.28
N ALA A 19 -4.40 8.59 -11.12
CA ALA A 19 -4.77 7.21 -11.29
C ALA A 19 -5.79 6.76 -10.24
N ASN A 20 -6.66 5.84 -10.65
CA ASN A 20 -7.57 5.11 -9.78
C ASN A 20 -7.22 3.61 -9.81
N PRO A 21 -6.25 3.16 -8.98
CA PRO A 21 -5.86 1.76 -8.90
C PRO A 21 -7.04 0.84 -8.59
N ALA A 22 -6.95 -0.40 -9.04
CA ALA A 22 -7.97 -1.40 -8.74
C ALA A 22 -7.92 -1.82 -7.27
N ASP A 23 -9.08 -2.15 -6.73
CA ASP A 23 -9.17 -2.77 -5.40
C ASP A 23 -8.81 -4.26 -5.45
N ILE A 24 -8.29 -4.76 -4.33
CA ILE A 24 -8.17 -6.19 -4.06
C ILE A 24 -8.69 -6.46 -2.65
N SER A 25 -9.57 -7.45 -2.49
CA SER A 25 -10.08 -7.88 -1.20
C SER A 25 -9.06 -8.71 -0.43
N VAL A 26 -9.24 -8.83 0.89
CA VAL A 26 -8.40 -9.70 1.73
C VAL A 26 -8.49 -11.18 1.31
N SER A 27 -9.65 -11.63 0.82
CA SER A 27 -9.83 -12.98 0.30
C SER A 27 -9.13 -13.23 -1.04
N GLU A 28 -9.11 -12.23 -1.92
CA GLU A 28 -8.36 -12.34 -3.19
C GLU A 28 -6.86 -12.34 -2.93
N LEU A 29 -6.36 -11.50 -2.02
CA LEU A 29 -4.96 -11.56 -1.59
C LEU A 29 -4.63 -12.92 -0.96
N ARG A 30 -5.53 -13.47 -0.13
CA ARG A 30 -5.35 -14.81 0.44
C ARG A 30 -5.26 -15.88 -0.65
N ALA A 31 -6.12 -15.81 -1.67
CA ALA A 31 -6.08 -16.73 -2.80
C ALA A 31 -4.76 -16.64 -3.58
N LEU A 32 -4.20 -15.43 -3.75
CA LEU A 32 -2.85 -15.26 -4.35
C LEU A 32 -1.75 -15.91 -3.51
N MET A 33 -1.90 -15.90 -2.18
CA MET A 33 -0.92 -16.50 -1.27
C MET A 33 -1.01 -18.03 -1.21
N ASP A 34 -2.22 -18.57 -1.34
CA ASP A 34 -2.46 -20.02 -1.28
C ASP A 34 -2.20 -20.71 -2.64
N ASP A 35 -2.04 -19.96 -3.74
CA ASP A 35 -1.72 -20.50 -5.06
C ASP A 35 -0.22 -20.90 -5.13
N PRO A 36 0.11 -22.21 -5.26
CA PRO A 36 1.50 -22.67 -5.31
C PRO A 36 2.25 -22.26 -6.59
N GLY A 37 1.54 -21.80 -7.62
CA GLY A 37 2.14 -21.27 -8.84
C GLY A 37 2.61 -19.82 -8.71
N LEU A 38 2.14 -19.10 -7.68
CA LEU A 38 2.45 -17.69 -7.46
C LEU A 38 3.46 -17.50 -6.33
N VAL A 39 4.38 -16.56 -6.52
CA VAL A 39 5.48 -16.29 -5.59
C VAL A 39 5.47 -14.81 -5.21
N ALA A 40 5.43 -14.55 -3.90
CA ALA A 40 5.59 -13.20 -3.34
C ALA A 40 6.96 -12.61 -3.75
N GLY A 41 6.97 -11.34 -4.16
CA GLY A 41 8.14 -10.66 -4.71
C GLY A 41 8.41 -10.94 -6.20
N ARG A 42 7.69 -11.88 -6.82
CA ARG A 42 7.76 -12.16 -8.26
C ARG A 42 6.45 -11.83 -8.97
N ASP A 43 5.35 -12.42 -8.50
CA ASP A 43 4.03 -12.31 -9.14
C ASP A 43 3.15 -11.27 -8.45
N TYR A 44 3.32 -11.10 -7.14
CA TYR A 44 2.68 -10.07 -6.34
C TYR A 44 3.58 -9.63 -5.19
N ILE A 45 3.33 -8.45 -4.63
CA ILE A 45 3.97 -7.97 -3.40
C ILE A 45 3.00 -7.13 -2.61
N VAL A 46 3.06 -7.22 -1.29
CA VAL A 46 2.29 -6.37 -0.38
C VAL A 46 3.18 -5.24 0.12
N VAL A 47 2.68 -4.01 0.10
CA VAL A 47 3.39 -2.82 0.55
C VAL A 47 2.58 -2.16 1.66
N ASP A 48 3.11 -2.21 2.87
CA ASP A 48 2.54 -1.50 4.01
C ASP A 48 3.09 -0.07 4.03
N VAL A 49 2.21 0.93 3.87
CA VAL A 49 2.60 2.35 3.86
C VAL A 49 2.38 3.05 5.21
N ARG A 50 2.18 2.29 6.30
CA ARG A 50 2.15 2.81 7.67
C ARG A 50 3.54 3.27 8.13
N ARG A 51 3.56 4.03 9.23
CA ARG A 51 4.80 4.52 9.86
C ARG A 51 4.76 4.28 11.37
N THR A 52 4.45 5.30 12.17
CA THR A 52 4.43 5.19 13.63
C THR A 52 3.27 4.33 14.13
N ASP A 53 2.15 4.35 13.40
CA ASP A 53 0.97 3.51 13.66
C ASP A 53 1.15 2.05 13.20
N LEU A 54 2.36 1.70 12.74
CA LEU A 54 2.76 0.31 12.56
C LEU A 54 3.05 -0.34 13.91
N ASP A 55 3.55 0.42 14.90
CA ASP A 55 4.01 -0.09 16.21
C ASP A 55 2.98 0.15 17.34
N GLU A 56 1.82 0.72 17.03
CA GLU A 56 0.78 1.06 18.01
C GLU A 56 -0.25 -0.06 18.14
N GLU A 57 -0.54 -0.53 19.36
CA GLU A 57 -1.62 -1.49 19.65
C GLU A 57 -3.00 -0.98 19.18
N PRO A 58 -3.88 -1.83 18.60
CA PRO A 58 -3.72 -3.26 18.29
C PRO A 58 -3.18 -3.50 16.87
N ALA A 59 -2.44 -2.54 16.31
CA ALA A 59 -1.95 -2.51 14.94
C ALA A 59 -0.46 -2.83 14.80
N ASN A 60 0.23 -3.20 15.90
CA ASN A 60 1.59 -3.75 16.01
C ASN A 60 1.76 -5.13 15.36
N VAL A 61 1.19 -5.25 14.17
CA VAL A 61 1.15 -6.45 13.36
C VAL A 61 1.36 -6.05 11.91
N VAL A 62 2.07 -6.86 11.15
CA VAL A 62 2.26 -6.68 9.72
C VAL A 62 1.75 -7.89 8.94
N HIS A 63 1.38 -7.64 7.69
CA HIS A 63 1.05 -8.73 6.78
C HIS A 63 2.33 -9.54 6.47
N PRO A 64 2.31 -10.88 6.48
CA PRO A 64 3.52 -11.71 6.41
C PRO A 64 4.32 -11.57 5.11
N ALA A 65 3.68 -11.16 4.02
CA ALA A 65 4.32 -10.89 2.73
C ALA A 65 4.62 -9.40 2.48
N ALA A 66 4.49 -8.54 3.50
CA ALA A 66 4.63 -7.10 3.31
C ALA A 66 6.07 -6.61 3.44
N VAL A 67 6.38 -5.60 2.62
CA VAL A 67 7.51 -4.69 2.84
C VAL A 67 6.97 -3.36 3.36
N ASN A 68 7.65 -2.72 4.30
CA ASN A 68 7.21 -1.41 4.80
C ASN A 68 7.86 -0.26 4.01
N LEU A 69 7.03 0.55 3.34
CA LEU A 69 7.43 1.76 2.61
C LEU A 69 6.55 2.93 3.05
N PRO A 70 6.95 3.70 4.08
CA PRO A 70 6.10 4.72 4.70
C PRO A 70 5.58 5.80 3.75
N ALA A 71 4.29 6.13 3.86
CA ALA A 71 3.62 7.11 3.01
C ALA A 71 4.31 8.50 2.98
N GLN A 72 4.91 8.91 4.10
CA GLN A 72 5.51 10.24 4.29
C GLN A 72 6.75 10.49 3.42
N SER A 73 7.45 9.43 3.02
CA SER A 73 8.59 9.50 2.09
C SER A 73 8.27 8.90 0.72
N PHE A 74 7.12 8.22 0.58
CA PHE A 74 6.79 7.40 -0.57
C PHE A 74 6.89 8.16 -1.90
N HIS A 75 6.25 9.33 -1.99
CA HIS A 75 6.23 10.14 -3.21
C HIS A 75 7.63 10.59 -3.64
N GLN A 76 8.45 11.07 -2.71
CA GLN A 76 9.82 11.52 -2.98
C GLN A 76 10.73 10.36 -3.41
N THR A 77 10.42 9.14 -2.98
CA THR A 77 11.18 7.93 -3.30
C THR A 77 10.64 7.12 -4.47
N LEU A 78 9.63 7.62 -5.20
CA LEU A 78 9.00 6.91 -6.33
C LEU A 78 9.99 6.33 -7.34
N PRO A 79 11.07 7.03 -7.77
CA PRO A 79 12.06 6.45 -8.69
C PRO A 79 12.74 5.18 -8.15
N MET A 80 13.03 5.14 -6.85
CA MET A 80 13.61 3.96 -6.19
C MET A 80 12.58 2.85 -6.05
N ILE A 81 11.36 3.18 -5.62
CA ILE A 81 10.25 2.22 -5.51
C ILE A 81 9.95 1.58 -6.87
N PHE A 82 9.90 2.38 -7.93
CA PHE A 82 9.76 1.90 -9.30
C PHE A 82 10.89 0.93 -9.66
N SER A 83 12.15 1.31 -9.41
CA SER A 83 13.30 0.45 -9.72
C SER A 83 13.21 -0.92 -9.05
N LEU A 84 12.67 -0.97 -7.82
CA LEU A 84 12.46 -2.20 -7.06
C LEU A 84 11.25 -3.02 -7.55
N LEU A 85 10.13 -2.37 -7.89
CA LEU A 85 8.83 -3.04 -7.99
C LEU A 85 8.25 -3.14 -9.41
N HIS A 86 8.76 -2.40 -10.41
CA HIS A 86 8.15 -2.30 -11.76
C HIS A 86 8.06 -3.63 -12.54
N ARG A 87 8.78 -4.67 -12.10
CA ARG A 87 8.74 -6.01 -12.71
C ARG A 87 7.73 -6.94 -12.04
N ILE A 88 7.15 -6.54 -10.91
CA ILE A 88 6.18 -7.32 -10.17
C ILE A 88 4.77 -6.95 -10.69
N PRO A 89 4.01 -7.90 -11.26
CA PRO A 89 2.71 -7.62 -11.86
C PRO A 89 1.68 -6.99 -10.92
N LYS A 90 1.64 -7.40 -9.65
CA LYS A 90 0.68 -6.90 -8.67
C LYS A 90 1.39 -6.26 -7.47
N VAL A 91 1.38 -4.94 -7.39
CA VAL A 91 1.87 -4.20 -6.22
C VAL A 91 0.66 -3.77 -5.40
N ILE A 92 0.48 -4.38 -4.23
CA ILE A 92 -0.73 -4.25 -3.41
C ILE A 92 -0.40 -3.37 -2.21
N LEU A 93 -0.89 -2.13 -2.21
CA LEU A 93 -0.59 -1.16 -1.16
C LEU A 93 -1.73 -1.09 -0.15
N HIS A 94 -1.37 -0.90 1.12
CA HIS A 94 -2.34 -0.74 2.18
C HIS A 94 -1.82 0.16 3.30
N CYS A 95 -2.75 0.63 4.13
CA CYS A 95 -2.42 1.17 5.44
C CYS A 95 -3.30 0.49 6.51
N SER A 96 -3.66 1.19 7.59
CA SER A 96 -4.51 0.62 8.66
C SER A 96 -5.89 0.20 8.13
N SER A 97 -6.60 1.13 7.47
CA SER A 97 -7.94 0.93 6.93
C SER A 97 -8.08 1.16 5.42
N SER A 98 -6.98 1.52 4.75
CA SER A 98 -6.96 1.92 3.33
C SER A 98 -7.94 3.05 2.95
N LYS A 99 -8.22 3.99 3.88
CA LYS A 99 -9.08 5.17 3.62
C LYS A 99 -8.32 6.48 3.38
N GLY A 100 -6.99 6.42 3.28
CA GLY A 100 -6.15 7.62 3.13
C GLY A 100 -4.80 7.33 2.50
N ARG A 101 -3.84 6.84 3.30
CA ARG A 101 -2.45 6.60 2.84
C ARG A 101 -2.36 5.52 1.75
N GLY A 102 -3.01 4.37 1.95
CA GLY A 102 -3.00 3.26 0.99
C GLY A 102 -3.41 3.68 -0.42
N PRO A 103 -4.65 4.19 -0.63
CA PRO A 103 -5.10 4.65 -1.94
C PRO A 103 -4.22 5.75 -2.54
N ARG A 104 -3.75 6.70 -1.71
CA ARG A 104 -2.89 7.80 -2.16
C ARG A 104 -1.56 7.28 -2.71
N CYS A 105 -0.89 6.38 -1.97
CA CYS A 105 0.39 5.81 -2.41
C CYS A 105 0.20 4.90 -3.62
N ALA A 106 -0.90 4.14 -3.69
CA ALA A 106 -1.22 3.31 -4.84
C ALA A 106 -1.42 4.16 -6.10
N GLY A 107 -2.14 5.27 -5.98
CA GLY A 107 -2.34 6.23 -7.06
C GLY A 107 -1.03 6.84 -7.52
N TRP A 108 -0.18 7.30 -6.60
CA TRP A 108 1.15 7.85 -6.95
C TRP A 108 2.04 6.83 -7.65
N TYR A 109 2.02 5.57 -7.20
CA TYR A 109 2.79 4.52 -7.85
C TYR A 109 2.28 4.24 -9.26
N GLN A 110 0.95 4.17 -9.44
CA GLN A 110 0.34 3.95 -10.76
C GLN A 110 0.59 5.12 -11.72
N ASP A 111 0.45 6.37 -11.26
CA ASP A 111 0.79 7.55 -12.05
C ASP A 111 2.26 7.49 -12.51
N TYR A 112 3.16 7.07 -11.62
CA TYR A 112 4.58 6.93 -11.96
C TYR A 112 4.81 5.80 -12.97
N LEU A 113 4.15 4.64 -12.82
CA LEU A 113 4.19 3.56 -13.82
C LEU A 113 3.76 4.06 -15.20
N ASP A 114 2.67 4.83 -15.26
CA ASP A 114 2.14 5.38 -16.50
C ASP A 114 3.09 6.40 -17.13
N GLN A 115 3.70 7.28 -16.33
CA GLN A 115 4.74 8.20 -16.79
C GLN A 115 5.96 7.48 -17.37
N GLN A 116 6.33 6.33 -16.82
CA GLN A 116 7.42 5.49 -17.35
C GLN A 116 6.99 4.56 -18.49
N ASN A 117 5.74 4.63 -18.94
CA ASN A 117 5.14 3.69 -19.91
C ASN A 117 5.30 2.21 -19.50
N CYS A 118 5.35 1.93 -18.20
CA CYS A 118 5.47 0.57 -17.68
C CYS A 118 4.12 -0.16 -17.80
N LYS A 119 4.13 -1.33 -18.46
CA LYS A 119 2.93 -2.18 -18.65
C LYS A 119 3.03 -3.53 -17.95
N THR A 120 4.14 -3.80 -17.26
CA THR A 120 4.43 -5.06 -16.58
C THR A 120 3.98 -5.09 -15.12
N SER A 121 3.53 -3.95 -14.57
CA SER A 121 3.14 -3.78 -13.18
C SER A 121 1.89 -2.93 -13.08
N ALA A 122 1.09 -3.14 -12.04
CA ALA A 122 -0.05 -2.32 -11.70
C ALA A 122 -0.18 -2.19 -10.17
N ALA A 123 -0.63 -1.03 -9.73
CA ALA A 123 -0.96 -0.78 -8.34
C ALA A 123 -2.35 -1.34 -7.99
N TYR A 124 -2.49 -1.84 -6.77
CA TYR A 124 -3.76 -2.26 -6.18
C TYR A 124 -3.90 -1.71 -4.77
N VAL A 125 -5.13 -1.52 -4.31
CA VAL A 125 -5.43 -1.13 -2.92
C VAL A 125 -6.02 -2.33 -2.18
N LEU A 126 -5.39 -2.76 -1.08
CA LEU A 126 -6.01 -3.77 -0.21
C LEU A 126 -7.18 -3.16 0.56
N VAL A 127 -8.40 -3.59 0.24
CA VAL A 127 -9.61 -3.07 0.85
C VAL A 127 -9.62 -3.34 2.35
N GLY A 128 -9.87 -2.29 3.14
CA GLY A 128 -9.92 -2.37 4.60
C GLY A 128 -8.56 -2.49 5.30
N GLY A 129 -7.46 -2.59 4.54
CA GLY A 129 -6.09 -2.57 5.06
C GLY A 129 -5.75 -3.72 6.00
N ILE A 130 -4.74 -3.51 6.86
CA ILE A 130 -4.31 -4.53 7.82
C ILE A 130 -5.41 -4.85 8.84
N ASN A 131 -6.31 -3.91 9.14
CA ASN A 131 -7.42 -4.16 10.06
C ASN A 131 -8.35 -5.25 9.50
N ALA A 132 -8.77 -5.14 8.25
CA ALA A 132 -9.61 -6.15 7.61
C ALA A 132 -8.86 -7.49 7.44
N TRP A 133 -7.56 -7.45 7.17
CA TRP A 133 -6.76 -8.67 7.06
C TRP A 133 -6.68 -9.42 8.39
N ARG A 134 -6.33 -8.74 9.49
CA ARG A 134 -6.26 -9.33 10.83
C ARG A 134 -7.61 -9.90 11.26
N ASP A 135 -8.70 -9.17 11.00
CA ASP A 135 -10.04 -9.61 11.39
C ASP A 135 -10.45 -10.89 10.62
N ALA A 136 -10.07 -11.02 9.34
CA ALA A 136 -10.36 -12.21 8.54
C ALA A 136 -9.38 -13.38 8.76
N TYR A 137 -8.10 -13.07 9.02
CA TYR A 137 -6.99 -14.03 9.08
C TYR A 137 -6.07 -13.77 10.29
N PRO A 138 -6.58 -13.86 11.53
CA PRO A 138 -5.81 -13.52 12.73
C PRO A 138 -4.58 -14.42 12.96
N GLY A 139 -4.55 -15.63 12.38
CA GLY A 139 -3.38 -16.53 12.42
C GLY A 139 -2.38 -16.31 11.29
N SER A 140 -2.54 -15.27 10.46
CA SER A 140 -1.67 -14.97 9.32
C SER A 140 -1.18 -13.52 9.40
N ILE A 141 -0.64 -13.15 10.55
CA ILE A 141 -0.02 -11.86 10.85
C ILE A 141 1.35 -12.10 11.48
N VAL A 142 2.19 -11.08 11.47
CA VAL A 142 3.48 -11.08 12.16
C VAL A 142 3.47 -9.94 13.18
N ASP A 143 3.61 -10.28 14.46
CA ASP A 143 3.75 -9.29 15.53
C ASP A 143 5.11 -8.59 15.44
N ILE A 144 5.17 -7.31 15.78
CA ILE A 144 6.36 -6.45 15.70
C ILE A 144 6.54 -5.60 16.95
#